data_AF-A0A645JPX5-F1
#
_entry.id   AF-A0A645JPX5-F1
#
_cell.length_a   1.000
_cell.length_b   1.000
_cell.length_c   1.000
_cell.angle_alpha   90.00
_cell.angle_beta   90.00
_cell.angle_gamma   90.00
#
_symmetry.space_group_name_H-M   'P 1'
#
loop_
_entity.id
_entity.type
_entity.pdbx_description
1 polymer ?
#
loop_
_entity_poly.entity_id
_entity_poly.type
_entity_poly.pdbx_seq_one_letter_code
_entity_poly.pdbx_strand_id
1 'polypeptide(L)'
;MPLFGAVSSFGSASVLGVPFLLALLQHNSIIVASALSLIASLGDLMPPTALAGIFAAQVVKEENYFKVLKACLVPAILIALWGIAVIAISAPIAAFIF
;
A
#
# COMPACT_ATOMS: atom_id res chain seq x y z
N MET A 1 -2.96 -7.06 -4.68
CA MET A 1 -1.75 -6.21 -4.71
C MET A 1 -1.03 -6.19 -3.36
N PRO A 2 -1.65 -5.82 -2.21
CA PRO A 2 -0.91 -5.72 -0.94
C PRO A 2 -0.30 -7.05 -0.47
N LEU A 3 -1.04 -8.15 -0.66
CA LEU A 3 -0.60 -9.50 -0.27
C LEU A 3 0.58 -10.02 -1.11
N PHE A 4 0.70 -9.59 -2.37
CA PHE A 4 1.90 -9.87 -3.19
C PHE A 4 3.06 -8.95 -2.82
N GLY A 5 2.74 -7.72 -2.35
CA GLY A 5 3.72 -6.79 -1.80
C GLY A 5 4.46 -7.34 -0.58
N ALA A 6 3.88 -8.31 0.13
CA ALA A 6 4.52 -9.04 1.22
C ALA A 6 5.85 -9.69 0.88
N VAL A 7 5.96 -10.21 -0.34
CA VAL A 7 7.20 -10.84 -0.83
C VAL A 7 8.10 -9.78 -1.45
N SER A 8 7.50 -8.84 -2.18
CA SER A 8 8.17 -7.65 -2.71
C SER A 8 7.14 -6.62 -3.18
N SER A 9 7.16 -5.42 -2.58
CA SER A 9 6.36 -4.28 -3.04
C SER A 9 6.69 -3.91 -4.50
N PHE A 10 7.96 -3.98 -4.88
CA PHE A 10 8.45 -3.76 -6.24
C PHE A 10 7.97 -4.84 -7.22
N GLY A 11 8.06 -6.11 -6.82
CA GLY A 11 7.55 -7.24 -7.60
C GLY A 11 6.04 -7.16 -7.81
N SER A 12 5.29 -6.81 -6.77
CA SER A 12 3.85 -6.63 -6.87
C SER A 12 3.47 -5.44 -7.76
N ALA A 13 4.21 -4.33 -7.71
CA ALA A 13 3.97 -3.18 -8.58
C ALA A 13 4.26 -3.52 -10.06
N SER A 14 5.33 -4.27 -10.33
CA SER A 14 5.71 -4.66 -11.69
C SER A 14 4.74 -5.68 -12.31
N VAL A 15 4.31 -6.68 -11.53
CA VAL A 15 3.47 -7.78 -12.05
C VAL A 15 1.98 -7.40 -12.09
N LEU A 16 1.48 -6.75 -11.03
CA LEU A 16 0.05 -6.43 -10.92
C LEU A 16 -0.27 -4.98 -11.31
N GLY A 17 0.70 -4.06 -11.26
CA GLY A 17 0.45 -2.64 -11.54
C GLY A 17 -0.06 -2.39 -12.96
N VAL A 18 0.55 -3.02 -13.97
CA VAL A 18 0.10 -2.85 -15.37
C VAL A 18 -1.32 -3.38 -15.60
N PRO A 19 -1.68 -4.63 -15.20
CA PRO A 19 -3.07 -5.10 -15.28
C PRO A 19 -4.08 -4.21 -14.56
N PHE A 20 -3.78 -3.74 -13.35
CA PHE A 20 -4.69 -2.88 -12.60
C PHE A 20 -4.84 -1.49 -13.22
N LEU A 21 -3.76 -0.92 -13.73
CA LEU A 21 -3.81 0.38 -14.42
C LEU A 21 -4.57 0.28 -15.75
N LEU A 22 -4.43 -0.82 -16.48
CA LEU A 22 -5.22 -1.11 -17.68
C LEU A 22 -6.70 -1.32 -17.36
N ALA A 23 -7.01 -2.03 -16.26
CA ALA A 23 -8.39 -2.24 -15.80
C ALA A 23 -9.08 -0.92 -15.39
N LEU A 24 -8.32 0.10 -15.01
CA LEU A 24 -8.82 1.40 -14.55
C LEU A 24 -8.52 2.54 -15.55
N LEU A 25 -8.37 2.24 -16.85
CA LEU A 25 -8.13 3.23 -17.91
C LEU A 25 -9.21 4.32 -18.03
N GLN A 26 -10.42 4.09 -17.52
CA GLN A 26 -11.48 5.10 -17.48
C GLN A 26 -11.17 6.26 -16.52
N HIS A 27 -10.16 6.10 -15.67
CA HIS A 27 -9.67 7.07 -14.71
C HIS A 27 -8.31 7.62 -15.12
N ASN A 28 -7.91 8.76 -14.54
CA ASN A 28 -6.60 9.36 -14.83
C ASN A 28 -5.48 8.39 -14.39
N SER A 29 -4.70 7.93 -15.36
CA SER A 29 -3.66 6.93 -15.19
C SER A 29 -2.56 7.37 -14.23
N ILE A 30 -2.25 8.65 -14.14
CA ILE A 30 -1.25 9.19 -13.21
C ILE A 30 -1.75 9.03 -11.77
N ILE A 31 -2.98 9.46 -11.50
CA ILE A 31 -3.58 9.40 -10.15
C ILE A 31 -3.77 7.94 -9.71
N VAL A 32 -4.26 7.09 -10.62
CA VAL A 32 -4.42 5.66 -10.35
C VAL A 32 -3.07 4.98 -10.11
N ALA A 33 -2.03 5.29 -10.90
CA ALA A 33 -0.67 4.77 -10.68
C ALA A 33 -0.12 5.17 -9.31
N SER A 34 -0.29 6.43 -8.92
CA SER A 34 0.14 6.93 -7.61
C SER A 34 -0.59 6.24 -6.46
N ALA A 35 -1.91 6.05 -6.57
CA ALA A 35 -2.70 5.35 -5.56
C ALA A 35 -2.35 3.85 -5.48
N LEU A 36 -2.13 3.18 -6.61
CA LEU A 36 -1.67 1.78 -6.65
C LEU A 36 -0.28 1.64 -6.02
N SER A 37 0.62 2.61 -6.25
CA SER A 37 1.96 2.63 -5.64
C SER A 37 1.88 2.77 -4.12
N LEU A 38 0.96 3.61 -3.62
CA LEU A 38 0.68 3.75 -2.19
C LEU A 38 0.12 2.44 -1.58
N ILE A 39 -0.72 1.72 -2.31
CA ILE A 39 -1.29 0.43 -1.84
C ILE A 39 -0.22 -0.68 -1.88
N ALA A 40 0.70 -0.66 -2.84
CA ALA A 40 1.77 -1.66 -2.96
C ALA A 40 2.79 -1.56 -1.82
N SER A 41 3.06 -0.36 -1.29
CA SER A 41 4.00 -0.17 -0.17
C SER A 41 3.50 -0.78 1.14
N LEU A 42 2.18 -0.98 1.30
CA LEU A 42 1.61 -1.70 2.44
C LEU A 42 2.04 -3.16 2.55
N GLY A 43 2.63 -3.72 1.49
CA GLY A 43 3.25 -5.04 1.52
C GLY A 43 4.32 -5.21 2.59
N ASP A 44 5.04 -4.14 2.94
CA ASP A 44 6.11 -4.17 3.96
C ASP A 44 5.61 -4.51 5.38
N LEU A 45 4.30 -4.42 5.62
CA LEU A 45 3.70 -4.74 6.92
C LEU A 45 3.30 -6.22 7.06
N MET A 46 3.57 -7.08 6.07
CA MET A 46 3.11 -8.47 6.11
C MET A 46 3.87 -9.30 7.17
N PRO A 47 3.18 -10.09 8.02
CA PRO A 47 3.76 -10.73 9.20
C PRO A 47 4.99 -11.64 9.00
N PRO A 48 5.13 -12.45 7.93
CA PRO A 48 6.35 -13.21 7.65
C PRO A 48 7.57 -12.40 7.19
N THR A 49 7.41 -11.13 6.77
CA THR A 49 8.44 -10.35 6.06
C THR A 49 8.66 -8.94 6.58
N ALA A 50 8.00 -8.54 7.67
CA ALA A 50 8.12 -7.22 8.26
C ALA A 50 9.47 -7.01 8.99
N LEU A 51 10.57 -7.06 8.25
CA LEU A 51 11.89 -6.67 8.74
C LEU A 51 11.81 -5.29 9.41
N ALA A 52 11.08 -4.34 8.82
CA ALA A 52 10.84 -3.02 9.42
C ALA A 52 10.12 -3.09 10.80
N GLY A 53 9.14 -3.97 10.95
CA GLY A 53 8.44 -4.17 12.23
C GLY A 53 9.29 -4.90 13.27
N ILE A 54 10.14 -5.83 12.84
CA ILE A 54 11.12 -6.51 13.71
C ILE A 54 12.20 -5.53 14.17
N PHE A 55 12.72 -4.68 13.28
CA PHE A 55 13.67 -3.61 13.65
C PHE A 55 13.03 -2.58 14.59
N ALA A 56 11.79 -2.17 14.35
CA ALA A 56 11.07 -1.28 15.26
C ALA A 56 10.86 -1.93 16.64
N ALA A 57 10.52 -3.23 16.70
CA ALA A 57 10.42 -3.96 17.95
C ALA A 57 11.76 -4.02 18.70
N GLN A 58 12.89 -4.20 18.00
CA GLN A 58 14.22 -4.15 18.60
C GLN A 58 14.57 -2.76 19.15
N VAL A 59 14.24 -1.68 18.44
CA VAL A 59 14.48 -0.29 18.89
C VAL A 59 13.64 0.05 20.12
N VAL A 60 12.37 -0.37 20.14
CA VAL A 60 11.42 -0.13 21.24
C VAL A 60 11.59 -1.14 22.39
N LYS A 61 12.47 -2.14 22.22
CA LYS A 61 12.71 -3.25 23.17
C LYS A 61 11.43 -4.01 23.55
N GLU A 62 10.50 -4.15 22.61
CA GLU A 62 9.31 -4.97 22.82
C GLU A 62 9.54 -6.40 22.34
N GLU A 63 9.37 -7.37 23.24
CA GLU A 63 9.57 -8.80 22.95
C GLU A 63 8.48 -9.32 22.01
N ASN A 64 7.30 -8.69 22.02
CA ASN A 64 6.15 -9.14 21.26
C ASN A 64 5.94 -8.33 19.98
N TYR A 65 6.54 -8.79 18.89
CA TYR A 65 6.38 -8.25 17.53
C TYR A 65 4.90 -8.05 17.14
N PHE A 66 3.99 -8.93 17.58
CA PHE A 66 2.56 -8.80 17.28
C PHE A 66 1.92 -7.54 17.86
N LYS A 67 2.48 -6.97 18.92
CA LYS A 67 2.00 -5.73 19.54
C LYS A 67 2.32 -4.52 18.65
N VAL A 68 3.53 -4.49 18.08
CA VAL A 68 3.97 -3.48 17.11
C VAL A 68 3.16 -3.64 15.82
N LEU A 69 2.99 -4.87 15.32
CA LEU A 69 2.17 -5.15 14.15
C LEU A 69 0.71 -4.69 14.34
N LYS A 70 0.10 -4.93 15.50
CA LYS A 70 -1.26 -4.46 15.81
C LYS A 70 -1.35 -2.93 15.84
N ALA A 71 -0.33 -2.25 16.36
CA ALA A 71 -0.27 -0.79 16.31
C ALA A 71 -0.17 -0.28 14.86
N CYS A 72 0.56 -0.98 14.00
CA CYS A 72 0.69 -0.66 12.58
C CYS A 72 -0.52 -1.06 11.73
N LEU A 73 -1.40 -1.93 12.23
CA LEU A 73 -2.58 -2.39 11.48
C LEU A 73 -3.58 -1.24 11.22
N VAL A 74 -3.78 -0.37 12.21
CA VAL A 74 -4.67 0.80 12.07
C VAL A 74 -4.20 1.74 10.95
N PRO A 75 -2.95 2.23 10.94
CA PRO A 75 -2.48 3.07 9.83
C PRO A 75 -2.44 2.32 8.50
N ALA A 76 -2.18 1.01 8.49
CA ALA A 76 -2.22 0.20 7.27
C ALA A 76 -3.61 0.21 6.61
N ILE A 77 -4.65 0.00 7.41
CA ILE A 77 -6.05 0.01 6.94
C ILE A 77 -6.42 1.40 6.44
N LEU A 78 -6.03 2.46 7.17
CA LEU A 78 -6.30 3.83 6.74
C LEU A 78 -5.65 4.16 5.39
N ILE A 79 -4.41 3.75 5.16
CA ILE A 79 -3.72 3.95 3.88
C ILE A 79 -4.39 3.14 2.77
N ALA A 80 -4.80 1.90 3.04
CA ALA A 80 -5.48 1.07 2.05
C ALA A 80 -6.83 1.69 1.63
N LEU A 81 -7.62 2.13 2.61
CA LEU A 81 -8.89 2.83 2.38
C LEU A 81 -8.67 4.14 1.62
N TRP A 82 -7.63 4.89 1.97
CA TRP A 82 -7.29 6.13 1.29
C TRP A 82 -6.88 5.90 -0.16
N GLY A 83 -6.04 4.89 -0.44
CA GLY A 83 -5.67 4.54 -1.80
C GLY A 83 -6.88 4.15 -2.66
N ILE A 84 -7.81 3.36 -2.11
CA ILE A 84 -9.05 3.00 -2.79
C ILE A 84 -9.95 4.22 -3.01
N ALA A 85 -10.06 5.09 -2.01
CA ALA A 85 -10.81 6.33 -2.12
C ALA A 85 -10.24 7.20 -3.26
N VAL A 86 -8.93 7.46 -3.28
CA VAL A 86 -8.26 8.26 -4.33
C VAL A 86 -8.51 7.69 -5.72
N ILE A 87 -8.55 6.36 -5.87
CA ILE A 87 -8.92 5.72 -7.14
C ILE A 87 -10.37 6.06 -7.53
N ALA A 88 -11.31 5.96 -6.60
CA ALA A 88 -12.73 6.23 -6.83
C ALA A 88 -13.02 7.71 -7.16
N ILE A 89 -12.34 8.65 -6.49
CA ILE A 89 -12.45 10.11 -6.73
C ILE A 89 -11.38 10.63 -7.71
N SER A 90 -10.74 9.74 -8.47
CA SER A 90 -9.68 10.16 -9.40
C SER A 90 -10.17 11.13 -10.48
N ALA A 91 -11.44 11.06 -10.90
CA ALA A 91 -12.02 11.99 -11.88
C ALA A 91 -12.10 13.45 -11.38
N PRO A 92 -12.70 13.76 -10.22
CA PRO A 92 -12.69 15.11 -9.69
C PRO A 92 -11.29 15.58 -9.26
N ILE A 93 -10.42 14.68 -8.80
CA ILE A 93 -9.02 15.04 -8.47
C ILE A 93 -8.26 15.44 -9.74
N ALA A 94 -8.45 14.71 -10.84
CA ALA A 94 -7.85 15.05 -12.13
C ALA A 94 -8.29 16.43 -12.60
N ALA A 95 -9.59 16.73 -12.53
CA ALA A 95 -10.15 18.02 -12.94
C ALA A 95 -9.71 19.22 -12.07
N PHE A 96 -9.18 18.97 -10.87
CA PHE A 96 -8.64 20.00 -10.00
C PHE A 96 -7.15 20.26 -10.22
N ILE A 97 -6.39 19.22 -10.62
CA ILE A 97 -4.93 19.28 -10.77
C ILE A 97 -4.51 19.62 -12.21
N PHE A 98 -5.30 19.21 -13.21
CA PHE A 98 -5.06 19.42 -14.63
C PHE A 98 -6.15 20.31 -15.22
#